data_AF-A0A661VYR0-F1
#
_entry.id   AF-A0A661VYR0-F1
#
_cell.length_a   1.000
_cell.length_b   1.000
_cell.length_c   1.000
_cell.angle_alpha   90.00
_cell.angle_beta   90.00
_cell.angle_gamma   90.00
#
_symmetry.space_group_name_H-M   'P 1'
#
loop_
_entity.id
_entity.type
_entity.pdbx_description
1 polymer ?
#
loop_
_entity_poly.entity_id
_entity_poly.type
_entity_poly.pdbx_seq_one_letter_code
_entity_poly.pdbx_strand_id
1 'polypeptide(L)'
;TFSREVLPGFIAWPGYPLWNMHTLRGFWLLLLPGRLPLVDALSLILSALGLWGFVRFWQRYRGNKALLFAGAICLTLWLTPHAMIYDWTLLLIPALVFWNEVPQWRERWRALYALVWLATFISGPLTYVQLQHFPVAVQLSVPVLAVVFYQAYRWLVVENSTFFLLSETN
;
A
#
# COMPACT_ATOMS: atom_id res chain seq x y z
N THR A 1 3.77 -34.75 -3.40
CA THR A 1 2.61 -34.55 -2.51
C THR A 1 2.94 -33.66 -1.32
N PHE A 2 4.12 -33.80 -0.68
CA PHE A 2 4.61 -32.92 0.41
C PHE A 2 4.63 -31.41 0.07
N SER A 3 4.97 -31.04 -1.16
CA SER A 3 5.09 -29.63 -1.59
C SER A 3 3.75 -28.87 -1.67
N ARG A 4 2.60 -29.56 -1.76
CA ARG A 4 1.29 -28.91 -1.83
C ARG A 4 0.65 -28.64 -0.46
N GLU A 5 1.08 -29.35 0.58
CA GLU A 5 0.51 -29.22 1.92
C GLU A 5 1.36 -28.35 2.86
N VAL A 6 2.68 -28.31 2.65
CA VAL A 6 3.61 -27.59 3.54
C VAL A 6 3.75 -26.12 3.15
N LEU A 7 3.73 -25.79 1.85
CA LEU A 7 3.89 -24.41 1.37
C LEU A 7 2.71 -23.46 1.70
N PRO A 8 1.43 -23.88 1.66
CA PRO A 8 0.32 -23.00 2.04
C PRO A 8 0.23 -22.78 3.57
N GLY A 9 0.81 -23.70 4.37
CA GLY A 9 0.74 -23.69 5.83
C GLY A 9 1.87 -22.94 6.54
N PHE A 10 2.94 -22.56 5.83
CA PHE A 10 4.12 -21.91 6.43
C PHE A 10 3.80 -20.53 7.05
N ILE A 11 2.85 -19.81 6.46
CA ILE A 11 2.38 -18.51 6.96
C ILE A 11 1.53 -18.68 8.23
N ALA A 12 0.90 -19.84 8.42
CA ALA A 12 0.11 -20.17 9.61
C ALA A 12 0.96 -20.81 10.73
N TRP A 13 2.28 -20.90 10.57
CA TRP A 13 3.15 -21.54 11.54
C TRP A 13 3.35 -20.63 12.76
N PRO A 14 3.25 -21.14 14.01
CA PRO A 14 3.27 -20.31 15.23
C PRO A 14 4.54 -19.47 15.45
N GLY A 15 5.62 -19.72 14.68
CA GLY A 15 6.88 -18.98 14.74
C GLY A 15 7.16 -18.08 13.53
N TYR A 16 6.24 -17.98 12.55
CA TYR A 16 6.44 -17.08 11.42
C TYR A 16 6.26 -15.62 11.89
N PRO A 17 7.21 -14.70 11.60
CA PRO A 17 7.12 -13.31 12.06
C PRO A 17 6.08 -12.52 11.26
N LEU A 18 4.81 -12.87 11.43
CA LEU A 18 3.63 -12.20 10.85
C LEU A 18 3.62 -10.70 11.18
N TRP A 19 4.19 -10.31 12.32
CA TRP A 19 4.36 -8.92 12.75
C TRP A 19 5.22 -8.07 11.79
N ASN A 20 6.13 -8.69 11.02
CA ASN A 20 6.95 -8.02 10.02
C ASN A 20 6.36 -8.05 8.60
N MET A 21 5.26 -8.78 8.38
CA MET A 21 4.63 -8.87 7.07
C MET A 21 3.70 -7.67 6.86
N HIS A 22 4.21 -6.60 6.29
CA HIS A 22 3.45 -5.37 6.03
C HIS A 22 2.61 -5.49 4.75
N THR A 23 1.73 -6.49 4.71
CA THR A 23 0.97 -6.87 3.49
C THR A 23 -0.51 -6.91 3.76
N LEU A 24 -1.31 -6.70 2.71
CA LEU A 24 -2.77 -6.85 2.78
C LEU A 24 -3.17 -8.19 3.39
N ARG A 25 -2.53 -9.28 2.96
CA ARG A 25 -2.82 -10.62 3.46
C ARG A 25 -2.41 -10.78 4.93
N GLY A 26 -1.22 -10.30 5.31
CA GLY A 26 -0.74 -10.31 6.69
C GLY A 26 -1.67 -9.54 7.63
N PHE A 27 -2.13 -8.36 7.22
CA PHE A 27 -3.10 -7.57 7.98
C PHE A 27 -4.40 -8.33 8.24
N TRP A 28 -5.00 -8.93 7.21
CA TRP A 28 -6.25 -9.68 7.36
C TRP A 28 -6.08 -10.97 8.18
N LEU A 29 -4.92 -11.64 8.08
CA LEU A 29 -4.57 -12.79 8.93
C LEU A 29 -4.46 -12.40 10.41
N LEU A 30 -3.87 -11.23 10.70
CA LEU A 30 -3.77 -10.71 12.07
C LEU A 30 -5.13 -10.29 12.65
N LEU A 31 -6.05 -9.83 11.79
CA LEU A 31 -7.38 -9.37 12.19
C LEU A 31 -8.40 -10.51 12.35
N LEU A 32 -8.31 -11.55 11.49
CA LEU A 32 -9.27 -12.64 11.37
C LEU A 32 -8.57 -14.02 11.42
N PRO A 33 -7.96 -14.39 12.56
CA PRO A 33 -7.31 -15.68 12.69
C PRO A 33 -8.33 -16.82 12.46
N GLY A 34 -7.97 -17.79 11.60
CA GLY A 34 -8.79 -18.98 11.33
C GLY A 34 -9.81 -18.87 10.18
N ARG A 35 -9.94 -17.72 9.50
CA ARG A 35 -10.86 -17.54 8.35
C ARG A 35 -10.12 -17.30 7.02
N LEU A 36 -9.23 -18.22 6.63
CA LEU A 36 -8.41 -18.11 5.41
C LEU A 36 -9.17 -17.74 4.13
N PRO A 37 -10.35 -18.31 3.82
CA PRO A 37 -11.07 -17.96 2.58
C PRO A 37 -11.51 -16.49 2.54
N LEU A 38 -11.84 -15.92 3.70
CA LEU A 38 -12.31 -14.55 3.83
C LEU A 38 -11.13 -13.57 3.69
N VAL A 39 -9.98 -13.93 4.26
CA VAL A 39 -8.71 -13.20 4.11
C VAL A 39 -8.31 -13.13 2.64
N ASP A 40 -8.27 -14.27 1.95
CA ASP A 40 -7.85 -14.32 0.56
C ASP A 40 -8.85 -13.56 -0.35
N ALA A 41 -10.16 -13.64 -0.08
CA ALA A 41 -11.17 -12.87 -0.81
C ALA A 41 -11.01 -11.34 -0.62
N LEU A 42 -10.80 -10.87 0.61
CA LEU A 42 -10.59 -9.44 0.89
C LEU A 42 -9.30 -8.92 0.28
N SER A 43 -8.21 -9.69 0.36
CA SER A 43 -6.96 -9.37 -0.31
C SER A 43 -7.16 -9.26 -1.82
N LEU A 44 -7.86 -10.22 -2.45
CA LEU A 44 -8.14 -10.19 -3.88
C LEU A 44 -8.96 -8.96 -4.30
N ILE A 45 -10.01 -8.62 -3.55
CA ILE A 45 -10.85 -7.45 -3.81
C ILE A 45 -10.00 -6.17 -3.77
N LEU A 46 -9.16 -6.02 -2.73
CA LEU A 46 -8.31 -4.84 -2.59
C LEU A 46 -7.21 -4.77 -3.64
N SER A 47 -6.64 -5.91 -4.05
CA SER A 47 -5.71 -5.99 -5.16
C SER A 47 -6.37 -5.58 -6.49
N ALA A 48 -7.60 -6.03 -6.74
CA ALA A 48 -8.36 -5.65 -7.93
C ALA A 48 -8.69 -4.14 -7.94
N LEU A 49 -9.04 -3.57 -6.79
CA LEU A 49 -9.25 -2.13 -6.64
C LEU A 49 -7.98 -1.32 -6.91
N GLY A 50 -6.83 -1.77 -6.40
CA GLY A 50 -5.53 -1.14 -6.66
C GLY A 50 -5.17 -1.17 -8.15
N LEU A 51 -5.38 -2.31 -8.81
CA LEU A 51 -5.16 -2.45 -10.25
C LEU A 51 -6.09 -1.53 -11.06
N TRP A 52 -7.37 -1.49 -10.71
CA TRP A 52 -8.34 -0.60 -11.35
C TRP A 52 -7.96 0.88 -11.19
N GLY A 53 -7.52 1.29 -10.01
CA GLY A 53 -7.00 2.64 -9.76
C GLY A 53 -5.76 2.95 -10.61
N PHE A 54 -4.84 2.00 -10.75
CA PHE A 54 -3.68 2.17 -11.63
C PHE A 54 -4.06 2.26 -13.10
N VAL A 55 -5.04 1.49 -13.59
CA VAL A 55 -5.52 1.59 -14.99
C VAL A 55 -6.09 2.99 -15.27
N ARG A 56 -6.88 3.54 -14.35
CA ARG A 56 -7.39 4.92 -14.44
C ARG A 56 -6.25 5.95 -14.47
N PHE A 57 -5.27 5.80 -13.58
CA PHE A 57 -4.08 6.65 -13.53
C PHE A 57 -3.25 6.57 -14.82
N TRP A 58 -3.05 5.35 -15.34
CA TRP A 58 -2.36 5.09 -16.59
C TRP A 58 -3.02 5.81 -17.76
N GLN A 59 -4.35 5.68 -17.90
CA GLN A 59 -5.11 6.34 -18.96
C GLN A 59 -4.93 7.86 -18.97
N ARG A 60 -4.82 8.49 -17.78
CA ARG A 60 -4.67 9.94 -17.61
C ARG A 60 -3.25 10.42 -17.92
N TYR A 61 -2.23 9.68 -17.48
CA TYR A 61 -0.83 10.10 -17.55
C TYR A 61 -0.01 9.35 -18.62
N ARG A 62 -0.66 8.80 -19.66
CA ARG A 62 0.01 8.06 -20.76
C ARG A 62 1.22 8.78 -21.37
N GLY A 63 1.21 10.11 -21.38
CA GLY A 63 2.30 10.93 -21.90
C GLY A 63 3.50 11.11 -20.97
N ASN A 64 3.35 10.90 -19.65
CA ASN A 64 4.41 11.13 -18.66
C ASN A 64 4.93 9.79 -18.10
N LYS A 65 5.98 9.26 -18.72
CA LYS A 65 6.59 7.97 -18.37
C LYS A 65 7.12 7.94 -16.92
N ALA A 66 7.60 9.06 -16.39
CA ALA A 66 8.10 9.14 -15.02
C ALA A 66 6.98 8.88 -14.01
N LEU A 67 5.83 9.55 -14.19
CA LEU A 67 4.66 9.34 -13.33
C LEU A 67 4.10 7.91 -13.43
N LEU A 68 4.08 7.33 -14.62
CA LEU A 68 3.65 5.93 -14.81
C LEU A 68 4.60 4.95 -14.11
N PHE A 69 5.90 5.20 -14.15
CA PHE A 69 6.89 4.40 -13.44
C PHE A 69 6.69 4.49 -11.92
N ALA A 70 6.50 5.70 -11.37
CA ALA A 70 6.19 5.90 -9.96
C ALA A 70 4.90 5.16 -9.55
N GLY A 71 3.84 5.28 -10.36
CA GLY A 71 2.58 4.57 -10.14
C GLY A 71 2.74 3.04 -10.18
N ALA A 72 3.59 2.52 -11.07
CA ALA A 72 3.85 1.08 -11.19
C ALA A 72 4.62 0.53 -9.98
N ILE A 73 5.55 1.30 -9.41
CA ILE A 73 6.21 0.93 -8.15
C ILE A 73 5.21 0.87 -7.01
N CYS A 74 4.32 1.86 -6.87
CA CYS A 74 3.26 1.86 -5.87
C CYS A 74 2.33 0.65 -6.04
N LEU A 75 1.94 0.32 -7.28
CA LEU A 75 1.10 -0.84 -7.57
C LEU A 75 1.81 -2.15 -7.23
N THR A 76 3.10 -2.28 -7.58
CA THR A 76 3.90 -3.46 -7.24
C THR A 76 3.89 -3.67 -5.73
N LEU A 77 4.16 -2.63 -4.95
CA LEU A 77 4.12 -2.73 -3.48
C LEU A 77 2.74 -3.07 -2.94
N TRP A 78 1.67 -2.59 -3.56
CA TRP A 78 0.30 -2.93 -3.19
C TRP A 78 -0.05 -4.40 -3.49
N LEU A 79 0.41 -4.94 -4.62
CA LEU A 79 0.10 -6.29 -5.06
C LEU A 79 1.03 -7.35 -4.47
N THR A 80 2.19 -6.95 -3.96
CA THR A 80 3.19 -7.89 -3.44
C THR A 80 2.62 -8.68 -2.25
N PRO A 81 2.65 -10.03 -2.30
CA PRO A 81 2.12 -10.88 -1.23
C PRO A 81 3.00 -10.86 0.04
N HIS A 82 4.27 -10.42 -0.10
CA HIS A 82 5.30 -10.37 0.94
C HIS A 82 6.12 -9.09 0.81
N ALA A 83 5.69 -7.99 1.43
CA ALA A 83 6.44 -6.76 1.55
C ALA A 83 7.07 -6.69 2.95
N MET A 84 8.38 -6.82 3.01
CA MET A 84 9.15 -6.60 4.23
C MET A 84 9.42 -5.10 4.41
N ILE A 85 9.80 -4.68 5.62
CA ILE A 85 10.06 -3.26 5.92
C ILE A 85 11.09 -2.61 4.98
N TYR A 86 12.02 -3.40 4.42
CA TYR A 86 12.99 -2.93 3.42
C TYR A 86 12.35 -2.56 2.09
N ASP A 87 11.27 -3.23 1.69
CA ASP A 87 10.56 -2.93 0.45
C ASP A 87 9.88 -1.55 0.52
N TRP A 88 9.67 -0.99 1.71
CA TRP A 88 9.16 0.38 1.88
C TRP A 88 10.18 1.44 1.45
N THR A 89 11.47 1.11 1.41
CA THR A 89 12.48 2.02 0.83
C THR A 89 12.22 2.24 -0.66
N LEU A 90 11.55 1.32 -1.36
CA LEU A 90 11.16 1.50 -2.75
C LEU A 90 10.16 2.65 -2.92
N LEU A 91 9.42 3.06 -1.86
CA LEU A 91 8.53 4.24 -1.89
C LEU A 91 9.29 5.57 -1.97
N LEU A 92 10.61 5.59 -1.73
CA LEU A 92 11.44 6.77 -1.98
C LEU A 92 11.44 7.17 -3.46
N ILE A 93 11.45 6.18 -4.35
CA ILE A 93 11.48 6.41 -5.81
C ILE A 93 10.23 7.16 -6.27
N PRO A 94 8.99 6.67 -6.05
CA PRO A 94 7.80 7.40 -6.42
C PRO A 94 7.66 8.72 -5.67
N ALA A 95 8.12 8.81 -4.41
CA ALA A 95 8.10 10.07 -3.67
C ALA A 95 8.95 11.15 -4.36
N LEU A 96 10.18 10.83 -4.78
CA LEU A 96 11.06 11.75 -5.50
C LEU A 96 10.48 12.13 -6.87
N VAL A 97 9.91 11.15 -7.59
CA VAL A 97 9.27 11.41 -8.88
C VAL A 97 8.07 12.35 -8.73
N PHE A 98 7.17 12.09 -7.77
CA PHE A 98 6.01 12.96 -7.53
C PHE A 98 6.44 14.36 -7.05
N TRP A 99 7.54 14.47 -6.30
CA TRP A 99 8.09 15.75 -5.85
C TRP A 99 8.61 16.63 -7.01
N ASN A 100 9.19 16.00 -8.03
CA ASN A 100 9.76 16.67 -9.19
C ASN A 100 8.70 16.97 -10.25
N GLU A 101 7.86 15.99 -10.57
CA GLU A 101 6.85 16.09 -11.65
C GLU A 101 5.60 16.89 -11.24
N VAL A 102 5.32 17.00 -9.93
CA VAL A 102 4.14 17.72 -9.41
C VAL A 102 4.54 18.72 -8.32
N PRO A 103 5.30 19.79 -8.67
CA PRO A 103 5.89 20.71 -7.70
C PRO A 103 4.86 21.48 -6.88
N GLN A 104 3.68 21.71 -7.46
CA GLN A 104 2.54 22.38 -6.82
C GLN A 104 2.04 21.71 -5.54
N TRP A 105 2.32 20.42 -5.32
CA TRP A 105 1.86 19.67 -4.14
C TRP A 105 2.99 19.15 -3.25
N ARG A 106 4.21 19.70 -3.37
CA ARG A 106 5.38 19.26 -2.58
C ARG A 106 5.12 19.19 -1.08
N GLU A 107 4.49 20.21 -0.50
CA GLU A 107 4.17 20.20 0.93
C GLU A 107 3.22 19.06 1.32
N ARG A 108 2.24 18.77 0.46
CA ARG A 108 1.29 17.68 0.65
C ARG A 108 1.98 16.31 0.51
N TRP A 109 2.88 16.16 -0.46
CA TRP A 109 3.69 14.95 -0.63
C TRP A 109 4.61 14.70 0.58
N ARG A 110 5.22 15.77 1.13
CA ARG A 110 6.02 15.68 2.36
C ARG A 110 5.22 15.09 3.51
N ALA A 111 3.99 15.57 3.70
CA ALA A 111 3.12 15.10 4.78
C ALA A 111 2.73 13.62 4.60
N LEU A 112 2.34 13.21 3.39
CA LEU A 112 2.02 11.80 3.11
C LEU A 112 3.22 10.89 3.32
N TYR A 113 4.41 11.32 2.88
CA TYR A 113 5.64 10.55 3.06
C TYR A 113 6.02 10.40 4.54
N ALA A 114 5.96 11.48 5.32
CA ALA A 114 6.22 11.43 6.76
C ALA A 114 5.23 10.49 7.47
N LEU A 115 3.95 10.54 7.08
CA LEU A 115 2.90 9.71 7.65
C LEU A 115 3.11 8.22 7.33
N VAL A 116 3.52 7.88 6.11
CA VAL A 116 3.93 6.51 5.73
C VAL A 116 5.06 6.02 6.62
N TRP A 117 6.14 6.79 6.74
CA TRP A 117 7.31 6.37 7.51
C TRP A 117 7.02 6.21 8.99
N LEU A 118 6.30 7.16 9.59
CA LEU A 118 5.87 7.06 10.99
C LEU A 118 5.02 5.80 11.21
N ALA A 119 4.05 5.55 10.34
CA ALA A 119 3.21 4.37 10.46
C ALA A 119 4.01 3.08 10.32
N THR A 120 4.95 2.98 9.37
CA THR A 120 5.76 1.78 9.18
C THR A 120 6.68 1.52 10.37
N PHE A 121 7.36 2.54 10.89
CA PHE A 121 8.22 2.42 12.07
C PHE A 121 7.45 2.04 13.34
N ILE A 122 6.27 2.63 13.56
CA ILE A 122 5.46 2.37 14.75
C ILE A 122 4.72 1.04 14.64
N SER A 123 4.31 0.64 13.44
CA SER A 123 3.45 -0.52 13.22
C SER A 123 4.10 -1.83 13.68
N GLY A 124 5.40 -2.04 13.46
CA GLY A 124 6.07 -3.28 13.88
C GLY A 124 6.05 -3.49 15.40
N PRO A 125 6.63 -2.56 16.20
CA PRO A 125 6.61 -2.61 17.65
C PRO A 125 5.19 -2.65 18.24
N LEU A 126 4.27 -1.88 17.67
CA LEU A 126 2.89 -1.83 18.16
C LEU A 126 2.17 -3.17 17.96
N THR A 127 2.28 -3.76 16.76
CA THR A 127 1.69 -5.09 16.49
C THR A 127 2.31 -6.16 17.39
N TYR A 128 3.61 -6.09 17.65
CA TYR A 128 4.27 -7.01 18.59
C TYR A 128 3.71 -6.89 20.02
N VAL A 129 3.57 -5.68 20.55
CA VAL A 129 3.00 -5.44 21.89
C VAL A 129 1.51 -5.84 21.95
N GLN A 130 0.75 -5.61 20.88
CA GLN A 130 -0.65 -6.03 20.79
C GLN A 130 -0.80 -7.54 20.90
N LEU A 131 0.03 -8.30 20.17
CA LEU A 131 0.00 -9.77 20.20
C LEU A 131 0.39 -10.36 21.57
N GLN A 132 1.10 -9.61 22.41
CA GLN A 132 1.38 -10.03 23.80
C GLN A 132 0.17 -9.93 24.71
N HIS A 133 -0.78 -9.03 24.41
CA HIS A 133 -1.94 -8.75 25.26
C HIS A 133 -3.26 -9.26 24.68
N PHE A 134 -3.35 -9.43 23.36
CA PHE A 134 -4.56 -9.78 22.64
C PHE A 134 -4.28 -10.87 21.59
N PRO A 135 -5.26 -11.76 21.32
CA PRO A 135 -5.15 -12.79 20.28
C PRO A 135 -5.28 -12.24 18.85
N VAL A 136 -5.51 -10.93 18.70
CA VAL A 136 -5.73 -10.21 17.43
C VAL A 136 -4.92 -8.93 17.47
N ALA A 137 -4.31 -8.54 16.36
CA ALA A 137 -3.53 -7.30 16.27
C ALA A 137 -3.85 -6.52 14.99
N VAL A 138 -3.68 -5.20 15.07
CA VAL A 138 -3.94 -4.29 13.94
C VAL A 138 -2.61 -3.71 13.49
N GLN A 139 -2.19 -4.08 12.28
CA GLN A 139 -0.97 -3.54 11.70
C GLN A 139 -1.28 -2.19 11.03
N LEU A 140 -0.91 -1.07 11.67
CA LEU A 140 -1.27 0.29 11.25
C LEU A 140 -0.69 0.71 9.89
N SER A 141 0.44 0.13 9.48
CA SER A 141 1.10 0.46 8.22
C SER A 141 0.21 0.22 6.99
N VAL A 142 -0.59 -0.86 6.96
CA VAL A 142 -1.46 -1.21 5.84
C VAL A 142 -2.62 -0.21 5.63
N PRO A 143 -3.47 0.10 6.63
CA PRO A 143 -4.52 1.10 6.46
C PRO A 143 -3.95 2.49 6.18
N VAL A 144 -2.81 2.84 6.76
CA VAL A 144 -2.12 4.09 6.45
C VAL A 144 -1.70 4.15 4.98
N LEU A 145 -1.06 3.10 4.46
CA LEU A 145 -0.66 3.04 3.05
C LEU A 145 -1.88 3.13 2.12
N ALA A 146 -2.99 2.47 2.47
CA ALA A 146 -4.25 2.55 1.74
C ALA A 146 -4.78 3.99 1.67
N VAL A 147 -4.81 4.70 2.80
CA VAL A 147 -5.23 6.11 2.87
C VAL A 147 -4.31 7.00 2.04
N VAL A 148 -2.99 6.77 2.11
CA VAL A 148 -2.00 7.55 1.37
C VAL A 148 -2.16 7.34 -0.14
N PHE A 149 -2.33 6.11 -0.61
CA PHE A 149 -2.57 5.80 -2.02
C PHE A 149 -3.90 6.36 -2.51
N TYR A 150 -4.95 6.24 -1.72
CA TYR A 150 -6.25 6.85 -2.04
C TYR A 150 -6.13 8.38 -2.14
N GLN A 151 -5.41 9.00 -1.21
CA GLN A 151 -5.25 10.45 -1.19
C GLN A 151 -4.41 10.95 -2.36
N ALA A 152 -3.32 10.24 -2.69
CA ALA A 152 -2.50 10.49 -3.87
C ALA A 152 -3.31 10.35 -5.17
N TYR A 153 -4.11 9.29 -5.28
CA TYR A 153 -5.01 9.06 -6.41
C TYR A 153 -6.04 10.18 -6.55
N ARG A 154 -6.69 10.58 -5.45
CA ARG A 154 -7.67 11.67 -5.45
C ARG A 154 -7.06 12.98 -5.94
N TRP A 155 -5.87 13.31 -5.46
CA TRP A 155 -5.18 14.52 -5.93
C TRP A 155 -4.86 14.44 -7.42
N LEU A 156 -4.12 13.40 -7.84
CA LEU A 156 -3.61 13.27 -9.22
C LEU A 156 -4.71 13.06 -10.26
N VAL A 157 -5.73 12.27 -9.94
CA VAL A 157 -6.75 11.85 -10.92
C VAL A 157 -8.03 12.67 -10.81
N VAL A 158 -8.45 13.09 -9.61
CA VAL A 158 -9.74 13.78 -9.40
C VAL A 158 -9.58 15.29 -9.32
N GLU A 159 -8.73 15.82 -8.44
CA GLU A 159 -8.57 17.27 -8.24
C GLU A 159 -7.84 17.95 -9.42
N ASN A 160 -6.95 17.23 -10.11
CA ASN A 160 -6.27 17.77 -11.30
C ASN A 160 -7.20 17.93 -12.52
N SER A 161 -8.40 17.34 -12.51
CA SER A 161 -9.43 17.53 -13.54
C SER A 161 -10.02 18.93 -13.49
N THR A 162 -10.20 19.47 -12.28
CA THR A 162 -10.83 20.77 -12.04
C THR A 162 -9.89 21.91 -12.38
N PHE A 163 -8.59 21.74 -12.14
CA PHE A 163 -7.58 22.76 -12.46
C PHE A 163 -7.37 22.91 -13.97
N PHE A 164 -7.34 21.80 -14.72
CA PHE A 164 -7.19 21.82 -16.18
C PHE A 164 -8.40 22.46 -16.88
N LEU A 165 -9.62 22.22 -16.38
CA LEU A 165 -10.83 22.83 -16.92
C LEU A 165 -10.92 24.33 -16.65
N LEU A 166 -10.33 24.82 -15.56
CA LEU A 166 -10.30 26.25 -15.22
C LEU A 166 -9.18 27.01 -15.96
N SER A 167 -8.10 26.35 -16.38
CA SER A 167 -7.02 26.98 -17.15
C SER A 167 -7.31 27.09 -18.65
N GLU A 168 -8.25 26.31 -19.19
CA GLU A 168 -8.70 26.46 -20.59
C GLU A 168 -9.79 27.53 -20.78
N THR A 169 -10.33 28.07 -19.68
CA THR A 169 -11.38 29.12 -19.69
C THR A 169 -10.88 30.54 -19.43
N ASN A 170 -9.56 30.74 -19.33
CA ASN A 170 -8.89 32.04 -19.18
C ASN A 170 -7.86 32.25 -20.29
#